data_AF-A0A0M4FNK6-F1
#
_entry.id   AF-A0A0M4FNK6-F1
#
_cell.length_a   1.000
_cell.length_b   1.000
_cell.length_c   1.000
_cell.angle_alpha   90.00
_cell.angle_beta   90.00
_cell.angle_gamma   90.00
#
_symmetry.space_group_name_H-M   'P 1'
#
loop_
_entity.id
_entity.type
_entity.pdbx_description
1 polymer ?
#
loop_
_entity_poly.entity_id
_entity_poly.type
_entity_poly.pdbx_seq_one_letter_code
_entity_poly.pdbx_strand_id
1 'polypeptide(L)'
;MKIVQHSYQKKGKIVFVFENWPHSAVIMVPIKNYYFIRFVKWDERDPVVTREDLEQMEWAANRMLGCSHFYRNRKALTLNP
;
A
#
# COMPACT_ATOMS: atom_id res chain seq x y z
N MET A 1 1.59 -7.20 7.33
CA MET A 1 0.85 -7.81 6.19
C MET A 1 1.82 -8.43 5.20
N LYS A 2 1.43 -9.53 4.55
CA LYS A 2 2.26 -10.29 3.59
C LYS A 2 1.87 -10.00 2.15
N ILE A 3 2.84 -9.61 1.34
CA ILE A 3 2.69 -9.40 -0.11
C ILE A 3 2.92 -10.75 -0.80
N VAL A 4 1.99 -11.17 -1.66
CA VAL A 4 2.11 -12.42 -2.42
C VAL A 4 2.56 -12.17 -3.86
N GLN A 5 2.16 -11.04 -4.44
CA GLN A 5 2.55 -10.66 -5.79
C GLN A 5 2.69 -9.15 -5.90
N HIS A 6 3.56 -8.69 -6.80
CA HIS A 6 3.61 -7.32 -7.23
C HIS A 6 3.92 -7.21 -8.72
N SER A 7 3.51 -6.12 -9.36
CA SER A 7 3.85 -5.80 -10.75
C SER A 7 4.04 -4.30 -10.94
N TYR A 8 5.03 -3.93 -11.75
CA TYR A 8 5.30 -2.55 -12.11
C TYR A 8 4.46 -2.12 -13.32
N GLN A 9 3.92 -0.91 -13.27
CA GLN A 9 3.12 -0.33 -14.34
C GLN A 9 3.64 1.05 -14.76
N LYS A 10 3.07 1.59 -15.85
CA LYS A 10 3.42 2.91 -16.38
C LYS A 10 3.28 4.00 -15.30
N LYS A 11 4.12 5.03 -15.41
CA LYS A 11 4.15 6.20 -14.51
C LYS A 11 4.43 5.84 -13.05
N GLY A 12 5.26 4.83 -12.81
CA GLY A 12 5.73 4.45 -11.48
C GLY A 12 4.65 3.79 -10.60
N LYS A 13 3.49 3.44 -11.15
CA LYS A 13 2.47 2.69 -10.43
C LYS A 13 2.97 1.28 -10.13
N ILE A 14 2.62 0.77 -8.95
CA ILE A 14 2.88 -0.61 -8.58
C ILE A 14 1.57 -1.22 -8.13
N VAL A 15 1.26 -2.40 -8.64
CA VAL A 15 0.11 -3.18 -8.20
C VAL A 15 0.59 -4.27 -7.27
N PHE A 16 -0.04 -4.37 -6.11
CA PHE A 16 0.22 -5.39 -5.11
C PHE A 16 -1.00 -6.29 -4.94
N VAL A 17 -0.73 -7.54 -4.62
CA VAL A 17 -1.72 -8.51 -4.12
C VAL A 17 -1.23 -8.97 -2.76
N PHE A 18 -2.15 -9.04 -1.79
CA PHE A 18 -1.87 -9.41 -0.41
C PHE A 18 -2.53 -10.74 -0.07
N GLU A 19 -1.95 -11.49 0.87
CA GLU A 19 -2.42 -12.85 1.22
C GLU A 19 -3.90 -12.89 1.64
N ASN A 20 -4.37 -11.87 2.38
CA ASN A 20 -5.76 -11.76 2.84
C ASN A 20 -6.71 -11.21 1.76
N TRP A 21 -6.18 -10.65 0.66
CA TRP A 21 -6.94 -10.11 -0.47
C TRP A 21 -6.38 -10.65 -1.80
N PRO A 22 -6.47 -11.97 -2.04
CA PRO A 22 -5.93 -12.59 -3.24
C PRO A 22 -6.66 -12.17 -4.51
N HIS A 23 -7.91 -11.71 -4.41
CA HIS A 23 -8.73 -11.28 -5.56
C HIS A 23 -8.71 -9.76 -5.77
N SER A 24 -8.32 -8.98 -4.77
CA SER A 24 -8.29 -7.52 -4.81
C SER A 24 -6.90 -6.99 -5.12
N ALA A 25 -6.80 -6.24 -6.21
CA ALA A 25 -5.57 -5.56 -6.58
C ALA A 25 -5.45 -4.22 -5.83
N VAL A 26 -4.32 -4.00 -5.15
CA VAL A 26 -4.00 -2.73 -4.47
C VAL A 26 -3.08 -1.90 -5.34
N ILE A 27 -3.53 -0.73 -5.77
CA ILE A 27 -2.77 0.13 -6.68
C ILE A 27 -2.10 1.24 -5.89
N MET A 28 -0.78 1.24 -5.94
CA MET A 28 0.05 2.25 -5.29
C MET A 28 0.65 3.21 -6.30
N VAL A 29 0.77 4.47 -5.87
CA VAL A 29 1.44 5.54 -6.61
C VAL A 29 2.54 6.15 -5.76
N PRO A 30 3.63 6.64 -6.39
CA PRO A 30 4.64 7.39 -5.67
C PRO A 30 4.08 8.76 -5.25
N ILE A 31 4.40 9.17 -4.03
CA ILE A 31 4.24 10.51 -3.50
C ILE A 31 5.59 10.93 -2.94
N LYS A 32 6.31 11.77 -3.68
CA LYS A 32 7.70 12.15 -3.39
C LYS A 32 8.59 10.90 -3.26
N ASN A 33 8.98 10.55 -2.02
CA ASN A 33 9.95 9.50 -1.72
C ASN A 33 9.32 8.24 -1.08
N TYR A 34 8.01 8.11 -1.12
CA TYR A 34 7.28 6.94 -0.63
C TYR A 34 6.10 6.61 -1.53
N TYR A 35 5.45 5.48 -1.28
CA TYR A 35 4.28 5.03 -2.02
C TYR A 35 3.01 5.13 -1.15
N PHE A 36 1.89 5.43 -1.77
CA PHE A 36 0.59 5.53 -1.13
C PHE A 36 -0.46 4.75 -1.92
N ILE A 37 -1.48 4.22 -1.24
CA ILE A 37 -2.57 3.52 -1.93
C ILE A 37 -3.42 4.57 -2.64
N ARG A 38 -3.50 4.48 -3.96
CA ARG A 38 -4.40 5.33 -4.75
C ARG A 38 -5.83 4.83 -4.67
N PHE A 39 -6.01 3.51 -4.82
CA PHE A 39 -7.29 2.82 -4.70
C PHE A 39 -7.05 1.31 -4.62
N VAL A 40 -8.02 0.60 -4.03
CA VAL A 40 -8.11 -0.85 -4.07
C VAL A 40 -9.19 -1.23 -5.08
N LYS A 41 -8.87 -2.09 -6.04
CA LYS A 41 -9.87 -2.77 -6.86
C LYS A 41 -10.40 -3.94 -6.04
N TRP A 42 -11.28 -3.60 -5.10
CA TRP A 42 -11.85 -4.57 -4.17
C TRP A 42 -12.77 -5.54 -4.91
N ASP A 43 -12.69 -6.81 -4.53
CA ASP A 43 -13.52 -7.90 -5.01
C ASP A 43 -14.32 -8.46 -3.83
N GLU A 44 -15.60 -8.78 -4.04
CA GLU A 44 -16.52 -9.22 -2.99
C GLU A 44 -16.13 -10.56 -2.33
N ARG A 45 -15.25 -11.34 -2.99
CA ARG A 45 -14.70 -12.59 -2.44
C ARG A 45 -13.68 -12.35 -1.32
N ASP A 46 -13.14 -11.13 -1.23
CA ASP A 46 -12.19 -10.75 -0.20
C ASP A 46 -12.87 -9.97 0.94
N PRO A 47 -12.32 -10.00 2.17
CA PRO A 47 -12.86 -9.23 3.27
C PRO A 47 -12.88 -7.73 2.97
N VAL A 48 -13.79 -7.00 3.61
CA VAL A 48 -13.85 -5.53 3.52
C VAL A 48 -12.53 -4.94 4.00
N VAL A 49 -11.95 -4.07 3.18
CA VAL A 49 -10.68 -3.39 3.50
C VAL A 49 -10.95 -2.29 4.53
N THR A 50 -10.38 -2.41 5.72
CA THR A 50 -10.46 -1.37 6.76
C THR A 50 -9.37 -0.32 6.60
N ARG A 51 -9.48 0.78 7.35
CA ARG A 51 -8.42 1.79 7.39
C ARG A 51 -7.10 1.23 7.92
N GLU A 52 -7.16 0.37 8.94
CA GLU A 52 -5.98 -0.27 9.52
C GLU A 52 -5.29 -1.19 8.51
N ASP A 53 -6.07 -1.89 7.68
CA ASP A 53 -5.54 -2.72 6.60
C ASP A 53 -4.78 -1.87 5.57
N LEU A 54 -5.37 -0.75 5.14
CA LEU A 54 -4.71 0.17 4.20
C LEU A 54 -3.37 0.67 4.75
N GLU A 55 -3.32 1.02 6.04
CA GLU A 55 -2.08 1.48 6.67
C GLU A 55 -1.03 0.37 6.74
N GLN A 56 -1.43 -0.86 7.05
CA GLN A 56 -0.55 -2.02 7.06
C GLN A 56 -0.06 -2.42 5.66
N MET A 57 -0.91 -2.30 4.64
CA MET A 57 -0.56 -2.51 3.23
C MET A 57 0.48 -1.49 2.78
N GLU A 58 0.26 -0.20 3.07
CA GLU A 58 1.21 0.87 2.77
C GLU A 58 2.55 0.66 3.45
N TRP A 59 2.52 0.29 4.73
CA TRP A 59 3.72 0.00 5.49
C TRP A 59 4.50 -1.17 4.90
N ALA A 60 3.83 -2.27 4.58
CA ALA A 60 4.45 -3.46 3.99
C ALA A 60 5.09 -3.14 2.62
N ALA A 61 4.36 -2.44 1.76
CA ALA A 61 4.87 -2.06 0.44
C ALA A 61 6.05 -1.08 0.53
N ASN A 62 5.96 -0.04 1.38
CA ASN A 62 7.07 0.89 1.55
C ASN A 62 8.29 0.24 2.21
N ARG A 63 8.10 -0.78 3.07
CA ARG A 63 9.21 -1.56 3.60
C ARG A 63 9.87 -2.38 2.48
N MET A 64 9.09 -3.06 1.65
CA MET A 64 9.58 -3.84 0.51
C MET A 64 10.36 -2.97 -0.48
N LEU A 65 9.89 -1.75 -0.74
CA LEU A 65 10.49 -0.81 -1.69
C LEU A 65 11.65 0.01 -1.10
N GLY A 66 12.00 -0.16 0.18
CA GLY A 66 13.05 0.63 0.85
C GLY A 66 12.65 2.06 1.22
N CYS A 67 11.37 2.42 1.13
CA CYS A 67 10.83 3.77 1.38
C CYS A 67 10.24 3.98 2.79
N SER A 68 10.30 2.98 3.67
CA SER A 68 9.60 3.00 4.97
C SER A 68 9.98 4.17 5.89
N HIS A 69 11.22 4.68 5.82
CA HIS A 69 11.65 5.85 6.59
C HIS A 69 10.89 7.12 6.18
N PHE A 70 10.79 7.39 4.86
CA PHE A 70 10.03 8.53 4.33
C PHE A 70 8.54 8.44 4.68
N TYR A 71 7.97 7.24 4.59
CA TYR A 71 6.57 7.00 4.96
C TYR A 71 6.31 7.27 6.44
N ARG A 72 7.23 6.85 7.33
CA ARG A 72 7.12 7.11 8.78
C ARG A 72 7.17 8.60 9.10
N ASN A 73 8.07 9.35 8.47
CA ASN A 73 8.20 10.79 8.72
C ASN A 73 6.92 11.56 8.37
N ARG A 74 6.20 11.14 7.30
CA ARG A 74 4.85 11.66 6.99
C ARG A 74 3.87 11.44 8.15
N LYS A 75 3.82 10.23 8.70
CA LYS A 75 2.93 9.87 9.81
C LYS A 75 3.25 10.68 11.07
N ALA A 76 4.54 10.89 11.38
CA ALA A 76 4.96 11.72 12.51
C ALA A 76 4.48 13.17 12.39
N LEU A 77 4.53 13.76 11.19
CA LEU A 77 3.97 15.09 10.92
C LEU A 77 2.44 15.15 11.07
N THR A 78 1.73 14.03 10.96
CA THR A 78 0.26 13.98 11.10
C THR A 78 -0.18 13.78 12.55
N LEU A 79 0.71 13.29 13.43
CA LEU A 79 0.43 12.99 14.84
C LEU A 79 0.76 14.16 15.79
N ASN A 80 1.32 15.26 15.28
CA ASN A 80 1.55 16.49 16.04
C ASN A 80 0.64 17.61 15.48
N PRO A 81 -0.62 17.73 15.94
CA PRO A 81 -1.44 18.92 15.77
C PRO A 81 -1.00 20.06 16.71
#